data_AF-A0A3D4VPV5-F1
#
_entry.id   AF-A0A3D4VPV5-F1
#
_cell.length_a   1.000
_cell.length_b   1.000
_cell.length_c   1.000
_cell.angle_alpha   90.00
_cell.angle_beta   90.00
_cell.angle_gamma   90.00
#
_symmetry.space_group_name_H-M   'P 1'
#
loop_
_entity.id
_entity.type
_entity.pdbx_description
1 polymer ?
#
loop_
_entity_poly.entity_id
_entity_poly.type
_entity_poly.pdbx_seq_one_letter_code
_entity_poly.pdbx_strand_id
1 'polypeptide(L)'
;MKKFTFKELCILAKFHLEHYRKSQTIEKLQEFGLMVKETTDKNLDNAYCFTIDCALEFLTIEEKRILQADYIDQLEKNWWMEYYSRTSYYRIKEAALRRFINCLHFEIMV
;
A
#
# COMPACT_ATOMS: atom_id res chain seq x y z
N MET A 1 3.52 6.53 22.49
CA MET A 1 3.45 6.42 21.01
C MET A 1 4.39 5.31 20.55
N LYS A 2 3.88 4.19 20.02
CA LYS A 2 4.73 3.05 19.65
C LYS A 2 5.48 3.40 18.36
N LYS A 3 6.80 3.56 18.44
CA LYS A 3 7.64 3.82 17.25
C LYS A 3 7.95 2.50 16.57
N PHE A 4 7.32 2.23 15.43
CA PHE A 4 7.70 1.10 14.59
C PHE A 4 9.09 1.31 13.98
N THR A 5 9.89 0.26 13.99
CA THR A 5 11.17 0.16 13.27
C THR A 5 10.93 0.12 11.76
N PHE A 6 11.95 0.44 10.96
CA PHE A 6 11.85 0.36 9.49
C PHE A 6 11.42 -1.04 9.00
N LYS A 7 11.91 -2.10 9.67
CA LYS A 7 11.55 -3.48 9.34
C LYS A 7 10.07 -3.76 9.62
N GLU A 8 9.56 -3.34 10.77
CA GLU A 8 8.14 -3.49 11.12
C GLU A 8 7.24 -2.71 10.17
N LEU A 9 7.62 -1.48 9.82
CA LEU A 9 6.93 -0.67 8.83
C LEU A 9 6.84 -1.38 7.46
N CYS A 10 7.94 -1.97 7.00
CA CYS A 10 7.94 -2.76 5.76
C CYS A 10 6.98 -3.95 5.83
N ILE A 11 6.93 -4.65 6.97
CA ILE A 11 6.05 -5.82 7.17
C ILE A 11 4.58 -5.39 7.15
N LEU A 12 4.24 -4.33 7.88
CA LEU A 12 2.87 -3.82 7.94
C LEU A 12 2.40 -3.30 6.57
N ALA A 13 3.24 -2.51 5.89
CA ALA A 13 2.90 -2.00 4.56
C ALA A 13 2.71 -3.14 3.56
N LYS A 14 3.58 -4.16 3.61
CA LYS A 14 3.44 -5.37 2.80
C LYS A 14 2.09 -6.04 3.05
N PHE A 15 1.71 -6.25 4.32
CA PHE A 15 0.43 -6.86 4.67
C PHE A 15 -0.76 -6.11 4.05
N HIS A 16 -0.83 -4.78 4.24
CA HIS A 16 -1.94 -3.98 3.72
C HIS A 16 -1.97 -3.91 2.19
N LEU A 17 -0.82 -3.60 1.57
CA LEU A 17 -0.77 -3.34 0.14
C LEU A 17 -0.84 -4.63 -0.69
N GLU A 18 -0.38 -5.77 -0.17
CA GLU A 18 -0.62 -7.06 -0.82
C GLU A 18 -2.09 -7.49 -0.77
N HIS A 19 -2.79 -7.20 0.33
CA HIS A 19 -4.23 -7.42 0.41
C HIS A 19 -4.95 -6.56 -0.63
N TYR A 20 -4.68 -5.25 -0.61
CA TYR A 20 -5.24 -4.29 -1.56
C TYR A 20 -5.01 -4.70 -3.03
N ARG A 21 -3.79 -5.06 -3.39
CA ARG A 21 -3.44 -5.54 -4.73
C ARG A 21 -4.26 -6.76 -5.14
N LYS A 22 -4.43 -7.72 -4.22
CA LYS A 22 -5.23 -8.94 -4.48
C LYS A 22 -6.69 -8.58 -4.71
N SER A 23 -7.28 -7.73 -3.87
CA SER A 23 -8.66 -7.27 -4.04
C SER A 23 -8.86 -6.57 -5.40
N GLN A 24 -7.96 -5.66 -5.78
CA GLN A 24 -7.99 -5.02 -7.10
C GLN A 24 -7.85 -6.02 -8.26
N THR A 25 -7.03 -7.05 -8.09
CA THR A 25 -6.86 -8.09 -9.12
C THR A 25 -8.14 -8.91 -9.28
N ILE A 26 -8.77 -9.29 -8.17
CA ILE A 26 -10.04 -10.04 -8.17
C ILE A 26 -11.15 -9.21 -8.80
N GLU A 27 -11.26 -7.93 -8.47
CA GLU A 27 -12.25 -7.03 -9.07
C GLU A 27 -12.10 -6.94 -10.58
N LYS A 28 -10.87 -6.72 -11.08
CA LYS A 28 -10.58 -6.73 -12.52
C LYS A 28 -10.96 -8.07 -13.17
N LEU A 29 -10.59 -9.20 -12.56
CA LEU A 29 -10.95 -10.52 -13.09
C LEU A 29 -12.47 -10.75 -13.15
N GLN A 30 -13.22 -10.21 -12.18
CA GLN A 30 -14.68 -10.25 -12.19
C GLN A 30 -15.27 -9.39 -13.30
N GLU A 31 -14.73 -8.18 -13.52
CA GLU A 31 -15.14 -7.31 -14.64
C GLU A 31 -14.94 -8.00 -16.00
N PHE A 32 -13.87 -8.79 -16.14
CA PHE A 32 -13.62 -9.60 -17.34
C PHE A 32 -14.38 -10.94 -17.37
N GLY A 33 -15.19 -11.26 -16.35
CA GLY A 33 -15.94 -12.52 -16.27
C GLY A 33 -15.09 -13.77 -16.07
N LEU A 34 -13.84 -13.63 -15.60
CA LEU A 34 -12.86 -14.70 -15.44
C LEU A 34 -12.89 -15.36 -14.06
N MET A 35 -13.70 -14.86 -13.12
CA MET A 35 -13.78 -15.38 -11.75
C MET A 35 -15.18 -15.24 -11.17
N VAL A 36 -15.69 -16.30 -10.53
CA VAL A 36 -16.98 -16.32 -9.80
C VAL A 36 -16.70 -16.29 -8.30
N LYS A 37 -17.51 -15.51 -7.57
CA LYS A 37 -17.20 -15.04 -6.21
C LYS A 37 -17.41 -16.13 -5.14
N GLU A 38 -16.39 -16.38 -4.31
CA GLU A 38 -16.58 -17.01 -3.00
C GLU A 38 -17.02 -15.95 -1.97
N THR A 39 -17.90 -16.35 -1.06
CA THR A 39 -18.69 -15.50 -0.14
C THR A 39 -17.88 -14.88 1.00
N THR A 40 -16.84 -14.10 0.70
CA THR A 40 -16.34 -13.09 1.66
C THR A 40 -17.25 -11.87 1.62
N ASP A 41 -17.47 -11.22 2.78
CA ASP A 41 -18.26 -10.00 2.89
C ASP A 41 -17.59 -8.87 2.09
N LYS A 42 -18.01 -8.73 0.83
CA LYS A 42 -17.51 -7.72 -0.12
C LYS A 42 -17.64 -6.30 0.44
N ASN A 43 -18.61 -6.05 1.32
CA ASN A 43 -18.75 -4.72 1.91
C ASN A 43 -17.58 -4.41 2.85
N LEU A 44 -17.14 -5.40 3.66
CA LEU A 44 -15.99 -5.25 4.53
C LEU A 44 -14.70 -5.07 3.72
N ASP A 45 -14.50 -5.88 2.67
CA ASP A 45 -13.32 -5.78 1.81
C ASP A 45 -13.25 -4.43 1.08
N ASN A 46 -14.39 -3.97 0.54
CA ASN A 46 -14.50 -2.66 -0.10
C ASN A 46 -14.21 -1.52 0.88
N ALA A 47 -14.76 -1.57 2.11
CA ALA A 47 -14.50 -0.56 3.14
C ALA A 47 -13.02 -0.53 3.56
N TYR A 48 -12.38 -1.71 3.61
CA TYR A 48 -10.97 -1.83 3.91
C TYR A 48 -10.09 -1.27 2.78
N CYS A 49 -10.40 -1.60 1.52
CA CYS A 49 -9.71 -1.03 0.35
C CYS A 49 -9.87 0.48 0.28
N PHE A 50 -11.06 1.01 0.57
CA PHE A 50 -11.31 2.45 0.64
C PHE A 50 -10.43 3.13 1.71
N THR A 51 -10.23 2.49 2.86
CA THR A 51 -9.34 3.01 3.91
C THR A 51 -7.89 3.08 3.41
N ILE A 52 -7.45 2.09 2.64
CA ILE A 52 -6.13 2.07 2.00
C ILE A 52 -6.02 3.17 0.93
N ASP A 53 -7.06 3.37 0.12
CA ASP A 53 -7.11 4.47 -0.86
C ASP A 53 -6.91 5.82 -0.18
N CYS A 54 -7.67 6.10 0.89
CA CYS A 54 -7.50 7.31 1.67
C CYS A 54 -6.06 7.46 2.18
N ALA A 55 -5.48 6.39 2.74
CA ALA A 55 -4.11 6.42 3.24
C ALA A 55 -3.06 6.70 2.14
N LEU A 56 -3.28 6.21 0.92
CA LEU A 56 -2.43 6.48 -0.23
C LEU A 56 -2.57 7.92 -0.75
N GLU A 57 -3.77 8.52 -0.67
CA GLU A 57 -4.01 9.92 -1.05
C GLU A 57 -3.34 10.93 -0.09
N PHE A 58 -3.06 10.53 1.16
CA PHE A 58 -2.30 11.38 2.09
C PHE A 58 -0.79 11.43 1.80
N LEU A 59 -0.30 10.65 0.84
CA LEU A 59 1.12 10.61 0.47
C LEU A 59 1.43 11.60 -0.64
N THR A 60 2.68 12.09 -0.65
CA THR A 60 3.17 12.84 -1.82
C THR A 60 3.25 11.93 -3.05
N ILE A 61 3.34 12.53 -4.24
CA ILE A 61 3.49 11.78 -5.51
C ILE A 61 4.72 10.85 -5.45
N GLU A 62 5.82 11.29 -4.86
CA GLU A 62 7.05 10.49 -4.74
C GLU A 62 6.89 9.34 -3.74
N GLU A 63 6.27 9.60 -2.59
CA GLU A 63 5.98 8.59 -1.57
C GLU A 63 5.02 7.51 -2.13
N LYS A 64 3.94 7.94 -2.80
CA LYS A 64 2.97 7.05 -3.45
C LYS A 64 3.63 6.22 -4.54
N ARG A 65 4.52 6.80 -5.36
CA ARG A 65 5.29 6.06 -6.38
C ARG A 65 6.09 4.92 -5.77
N ILE A 66 6.79 5.18 -4.66
CA ILE A 66 7.57 4.12 -4.00
C ILE A 66 6.67 2.98 -3.51
N LEU A 67 5.56 3.29 -2.85
CA LEU A 67 4.67 2.23 -2.34
C LEU A 67 3.97 1.46 -3.47
N GLN A 68 3.54 2.17 -4.51
CA GLN A 68 2.94 1.57 -5.70
C GLN A 68 3.92 0.59 -6.34
N ALA A 69 5.13 1.05 -6.68
CA ALA A 69 6.12 0.23 -7.37
C ALA A 69 6.62 -0.95 -6.51
N ASP A 70 6.88 -0.74 -5.22
CA ASP A 70 7.46 -1.79 -4.36
C ASP A 70 6.43 -2.87 -3.94
N TYR A 71 5.16 -2.52 -3.79
CA TYR A 71 4.17 -3.41 -3.15
C TYR A 71 2.94 -3.72 -4.01
N ILE A 72 2.45 -2.78 -4.82
CA ILE A 72 1.24 -2.96 -5.63
C ILE A 72 1.60 -3.47 -7.03
N ASP A 73 2.45 -2.76 -7.75
CA ASP A 73 2.89 -3.17 -9.09
C ASP A 73 4.00 -4.23 -9.03
N GLN A 74 4.70 -4.29 -7.89
CA GLN A 74 5.81 -5.22 -7.64
C GLN A 74 6.87 -5.17 -8.74
N LEU A 75 7.31 -3.95 -9.08
CA LEU A 75 8.34 -3.72 -10.07
C LEU A 75 9.65 -4.44 -9.70
N GLU A 76 10.48 -4.65 -10.72
CA GLU A 76 11.74 -5.33 -10.56
C GLU A 76 12.69 -4.65 -9.57
N LYS A 77 13.62 -5.45 -9.04
CA LYS A 77 14.62 -4.95 -8.11
C LYS A 77 15.42 -3.82 -8.77
N ASN A 78 15.59 -2.71 -8.04
CA ASN A 78 16.33 -1.52 -8.46
C ASN A 78 15.62 -0.58 -9.46
N TRP A 79 14.32 -0.73 -9.72
CA TRP A 79 13.53 0.23 -10.52
C TRP A 79 13.75 1.70 -10.11
N TRP A 80 14.01 1.94 -8.82
CA TRP A 80 14.20 3.27 -8.24
C TRP A 80 15.49 3.97 -8.73
N MET A 81 16.45 3.24 -9.30
CA MET A 81 17.73 3.81 -9.74
C MET A 81 17.58 4.82 -10.89
N GLU A 82 16.49 4.75 -11.64
CA GLU A 82 16.18 5.70 -12.72
C GLU A 82 15.69 7.05 -12.18
N TYR A 83 15.24 7.10 -10.92
CA TYR A 83 14.55 8.26 -10.35
C TYR A 83 15.28 8.85 -9.13
N TYR A 84 15.99 8.02 -8.38
CA TYR A 84 16.49 8.38 -7.05
C TYR A 84 17.92 7.88 -6.83
N SER A 85 18.69 8.66 -6.08
CA SER A 85 19.86 8.11 -5.40
C SER A 85 19.44 7.06 -4.37
N ARG A 86 20.33 6.13 -4.02
CA ARG A 86 20.06 5.11 -2.98
C ARG A 86 19.60 5.75 -1.67
N THR A 87 20.30 6.77 -1.21
CA THR A 87 19.98 7.48 0.04
C THR A 87 18.60 8.15 -0.03
N SER A 88 18.31 8.82 -1.15
CA SER A 88 16.99 9.46 -1.37
C SER A 88 15.87 8.43 -1.35
N TYR A 89 16.04 7.32 -2.06
CA TYR A 89 15.06 6.24 -2.11
C TYR A 89 14.73 5.70 -0.71
N TYR A 90 15.74 5.31 0.08
CA TYR A 90 15.48 4.76 1.42
C TYR A 90 14.86 5.80 2.37
N ARG A 91 15.25 7.07 2.26
CA ARG A 91 14.67 8.15 3.07
C ARG A 91 13.19 8.40 2.71
N ILE A 92 12.87 8.50 1.43
CA ILE A 92 11.48 8.71 0.96
C ILE A 92 10.65 7.48 1.28
N LYS A 93 11.20 6.26 1.10
CA LYS A 93 10.54 5.00 1.46
C LYS A 93 10.20 4.95 2.94
N GLU A 94 11.13 5.28 3.82
CA GLU A 94 10.86 5.32 5.26
C GLU A 94 9.76 6.33 5.60
N ALA A 95 9.80 7.54 5.00
CA ALA A 95 8.76 8.56 5.21
C ALA A 95 7.38 8.08 4.72
N ALA A 96 7.31 7.51 3.51
CA ALA A 96 6.10 6.96 2.91
C ALA A 96 5.50 5.88 3.81
N LEU A 97 6.31 4.90 4.23
CA LEU A 97 5.88 3.82 5.11
C LEU A 97 5.36 4.35 6.45
N ARG A 98 6.05 5.30 7.07
CA ARG A 98 5.63 5.91 8.33
C ARG A 98 4.28 6.61 8.19
N ARG A 99 4.12 7.45 7.17
CA ARG A 99 2.87 8.19 6.93
C ARG A 99 1.71 7.26 6.62
N PHE A 100 1.93 6.29 5.74
CA PHE A 100 0.93 5.30 5.37
C PHE A 100 0.45 4.49 6.58
N ILE A 101 1.38 3.91 7.36
CA ILE A 101 1.02 3.13 8.55
C ILE A 101 0.40 4.00 9.63
N ASN A 102 0.86 5.25 9.80
CA ASN A 102 0.22 6.16 10.73
C ASN A 102 -1.23 6.45 10.36
N CYS A 103 -1.52 6.65 9.07
CA CYS A 103 -2.89 6.86 8.60
C CYS A 103 -3.81 5.66 8.89
N LEU A 104 -3.28 4.43 8.83
CA LEU A 104 -4.08 3.22 9.02
C LEU A 104 -4.21 2.79 10.50
N HIS A 105 -3.17 3.01 11.31
CA HIS A 105 -3.06 2.39 12.65
C HIS A 105 -3.14 3.39 13.80
N PHE A 106 -3.02 4.69 13.53
CA PHE A 106 -3.06 5.71 14.55
C PHE A 106 -4.16 6.72 14.23
N GLU A 107 -5.28 6.57 14.95
CA GLU A 107 -6.38 7.53 15.10
C GLU A 107 -6.66 8.40 13.87
N ILE A 108 -7.66 7.96 13.10
CA ILE A 108 -8.72 8.91 12.72
C ILE A 108 -9.20 9.50 14.06
N MET A 109 -8.65 10.65 14.44
CA MET A 109 -9.27 11.54 15.41
C MET A 109 -10.57 12.03 14.76
N VAL A 110 -11.63 11.26 14.96
CA VAL A 110 -13.01 11.74 14.92
C VAL A 110 -13.64 11.37 16.25
#